data_AF-A2GY77-F1
#
_entry.id   AF-A2GY77-F1
#
_cell.length_a   1.000
_cell.length_b   1.000
_cell.length_c   1.000
_cell.angle_alpha   90.00
_cell.angle_beta   90.00
_cell.angle_gamma   90.00
#
_symmetry.space_group_name_H-M   'P 1'
#
loop_
_entity.id
_entity.type
_entity.pdbx_description
1 polymer ?
#
loop_
_entity_poly.entity_id
_entity_poly.type
_entity_poly.pdbx_seq_one_letter_code
_entity_poly.pdbx_strand_id
1 'polypeptide(L)'
;MLSALICHFNFVCQHDLLFKKLNISDGPRRESLGDSETFDVSDKWRPIRIKFSYDFMDGKKEYPLRCDRVGQVLDSGFRCEKENVLTDAQRNALKQTIDNVIKFLQNTIKVKSLPFSY
;
A
#
# COMPACT_ATOMS: atom_id res chain seq x y z
N MET A 1 -12.64 -30.33 27.35
CA MET A 1 -11.40 -29.53 27.18
C MET A 1 -11.16 -29.37 25.68
N LEU A 2 -11.77 -28.37 25.06
CA LEU A 2 -11.69 -28.09 23.62
C LEU A 2 -11.88 -26.59 23.46
N SER A 3 -10.86 -25.81 23.79
CA SER A 3 -10.83 -24.36 23.55
C SER A 3 -9.38 -23.86 23.56
N ALA A 4 -8.57 -24.40 22.65
CA ALA A 4 -7.19 -23.98 22.44
C ALA A 4 -6.88 -23.84 20.94
N LEU A 5 -7.87 -23.44 20.14
CA LEU A 5 -7.76 -23.37 18.68
C LEU A 5 -8.23 -22.04 18.09
N ILE A 6 -8.15 -20.97 18.90
CA ILE A 6 -8.32 -19.60 18.40
C ILE A 6 -7.09 -18.79 18.78
N CYS A 7 -5.93 -19.24 18.32
CA CYS A 7 -4.79 -18.35 18.09
C CYS A 7 -5.21 -17.34 17.02
N HIS A 8 -5.78 -16.22 17.49
CA HIS A 8 -6.05 -15.05 16.69
C HIS A 8 -4.72 -14.59 16.07
N PHE A 9 -4.54 -14.86 14.79
CA PHE A 9 -3.68 -14.09 13.91
C PHE A 9 -4.25 -12.67 13.77
N ASN A 10 -4.19 -11.89 14.85
CA ASN A 10 -4.50 -10.47 14.85
C ASN A 10 -3.20 -9.66 14.88
N PHE A 11 -2.35 -9.85 13.87
CA PHE A 11 -1.40 -8.80 13.51
C PHE A 11 -2.17 -7.78 12.65
N VAL A 12 -2.97 -6.94 13.30
CA VAL A 12 -3.50 -5.73 12.68
C VAL A 12 -2.31 -4.81 12.48
N CYS A 13 -1.89 -4.60 11.24
CA CYS A 13 -0.92 -3.55 10.92
C CYS A 13 -1.55 -2.21 11.28
N GLN A 14 -1.24 -1.68 12.48
CA GLN A 14 -1.68 -0.35 12.90
C GLN A 14 -0.84 0.69 12.16
N HIS A 15 -1.18 0.90 10.89
CA HIS A 15 -0.52 1.85 9.99
C HIS A 15 -0.37 3.22 10.65
N ASP A 16 -1.41 3.70 11.33
CA ASP A 16 -1.41 5.02 11.99
C ASP A 16 -0.30 5.17 13.06
N LEU A 17 -0.03 4.11 13.82
CA LEU A 17 1.06 4.13 14.81
C LEU A 17 2.44 4.02 14.15
N LEU A 18 2.53 3.31 13.03
CA LEU A 18 3.78 3.16 12.27
C LEU A 18 4.16 4.49 11.61
N PHE A 19 3.22 5.17 10.96
CA PHE A 19 3.43 6.49 10.34
C PHE A 19 3.77 7.55 11.39
N LYS A 20 3.11 7.53 12.56
CA LYS A 20 3.41 8.44 13.67
C LYS A 20 4.81 8.22 14.27
N LYS A 21 5.27 6.97 14.35
CA LYS A 21 6.64 6.65 14.83
C LYS A 21 7.73 6.97 13.82
N LEU A 22 7.44 6.90 12.52
CA LEU A 22 8.42 7.10 11.46
C LEU A 22 8.62 8.58 11.07
N ASN A 23 7.96 9.53 11.74
CA ASN A 23 8.02 10.98 11.44
C ASN A 23 7.85 11.30 9.94
N ILE A 24 7.05 10.48 9.23
CA ILE A 24 6.73 10.74 7.83
C ILE A 24 5.74 11.89 7.81
N SER A 25 6.24 13.11 7.59
CA SER A 25 5.45 14.34 7.47
C SER A 25 4.62 14.37 6.19
N ASP A 26 4.97 13.56 5.20
CA ASP A 26 4.11 13.21 4.08
C ASP A 26 3.10 12.14 4.53
N GLY A 27 2.11 12.54 5.33
CA GLY A 27 0.83 11.82 5.36
C GLY A 27 0.30 11.65 3.94
N PRO A 28 -0.75 10.84 3.68
CA PRO A 28 -1.30 10.74 2.33
C PRO A 28 -1.54 12.15 1.80
N ARG A 29 -0.77 12.58 0.79
CA ARG A 29 -1.07 13.81 0.08
C ARG A 29 -2.43 13.57 -0.53
N ARG A 30 -3.44 14.09 0.13
CA ARG A 30 -4.59 14.63 -0.59
C ARG A 30 -3.96 15.73 -1.43
N GLU A 31 -3.58 15.38 -2.66
CA GLU A 31 -3.60 16.38 -3.71
C GLU A 31 -5.01 16.96 -3.60
N SER A 32 -5.11 18.22 -3.15
CA SER A 32 -6.37 18.91 -3.30
C SER A 32 -6.59 18.94 -4.80
N LEU A 33 -7.59 18.18 -5.23
CA LEU A 33 -8.28 18.52 -6.46
C LEU A 33 -8.75 19.94 -6.17
N GLY A 34 -8.08 20.93 -6.77
CA GLY A 34 -8.11 22.32 -6.33
C GLY A 34 -9.51 22.85 -6.07
N ASP A 35 -9.60 23.87 -5.23
CA ASP A 35 -10.86 24.53 -4.84
C ASP A 35 -11.61 25.02 -6.08
N SER A 36 -12.43 24.14 -6.65
CA SER A 36 -13.33 24.44 -7.74
C SER A 36 -14.66 23.82 -7.35
N GLU A 37 -15.53 24.69 -6.87
CA GLU A 37 -16.94 24.42 -6.66
C GLU A 37 -17.48 23.74 -7.93
N THR A 38 -17.89 22.47 -7.80
CA THR A 38 -18.40 21.57 -8.86
C THR A 38 -17.34 20.87 -9.73
N PHE A 39 -16.75 19.79 -9.20
CA PHE A 39 -16.26 18.73 -10.08
C PHE A 39 -17.45 18.16 -10.86
N ASP A 40 -17.38 18.14 -12.20
CA ASP A 40 -18.43 17.61 -13.08
C ASP A 40 -18.47 16.07 -13.02
N VAL A 41 -18.82 15.53 -11.85
CA VAL A 41 -18.83 14.11 -11.55
C VAL A 41 -19.76 13.41 -12.53
N SER A 42 -19.20 12.54 -13.37
CA SER A 42 -19.98 11.81 -14.38
C SER A 42 -21.14 11.06 -13.74
N ASP A 43 -22.34 11.19 -14.29
CA ASP A 43 -23.52 10.45 -13.81
C ASP A 43 -23.45 8.93 -14.04
N LYS A 44 -22.51 8.48 -14.87
CA LYS A 44 -22.29 7.06 -15.13
C LYS A 44 -21.47 6.42 -14.01
N TRP A 45 -22.07 5.43 -13.35
CA TRP A 45 -21.39 4.50 -12.46
C TRP A 45 -20.50 3.55 -13.25
N ARG A 46 -19.21 3.51 -12.94
CA ARG A 46 -18.21 2.69 -13.60
C ARG A 46 -17.35 1.96 -12.57
N PRO A 47 -16.75 0.81 -12.89
CA PRO A 47 -15.71 0.20 -12.07
C PRO A 47 -14.70 1.22 -11.57
N ILE A 48 -14.33 1.16 -10.29
CA ILE A 48 -13.24 1.98 -9.75
C ILE A 48 -11.96 1.70 -10.53
N ARG A 49 -11.14 2.73 -10.76
CA ARG A 49 -9.82 2.58 -11.38
C ARG A 49 -8.76 2.74 -10.30
N ILE A 50 -8.04 1.66 -10.03
CA ILE A 50 -6.97 1.63 -9.03
C ILE A 50 -5.66 1.41 -9.79
N LYS A 51 -4.68 2.29 -9.56
CA LYS A 51 -3.31 2.12 -10.03
C LYS A 51 -2.42 1.96 -8.79
N PHE A 52 -1.50 1.00 -8.84
CA PHE A 52 -0.54 0.75 -7.77
C PHE A 52 0.87 0.72 -8.36
N SER A 53 1.80 1.44 -7.75
CA SER A 53 3.22 1.37 -8.13
C SER A 53 3.92 0.29 -7.30
N TYR A 54 4.67 -0.58 -7.99
CA TYR A 54 5.50 -1.61 -7.37
C TYR A 54 6.95 -1.17 -7.14
N ASP A 55 7.27 0.11 -7.36
CA ASP A 55 8.65 0.60 -7.31
C ASP A 55 9.30 0.43 -5.93
N PHE A 56 8.49 0.45 -4.86
CA PHE A 56 8.94 0.11 -3.51
C PHE A 56 9.51 -1.30 -3.44
N MET A 57 8.84 -2.29 -4.03
CA MET A 57 9.30 -3.67 -4.04
C MET A 57 10.44 -3.90 -5.04
N ASP A 58 10.45 -3.15 -6.15
CA ASP A 58 11.35 -3.39 -7.29
C ASP A 58 12.76 -2.81 -7.14
N GLY A 59 13.04 -2.03 -6.09
CA GLY A 59 14.37 -1.43 -5.97
C GLY A 59 14.60 -0.19 -6.85
N LYS A 60 13.62 0.23 -7.66
CA LYS A 60 13.80 1.32 -8.65
C LYS A 60 14.03 2.69 -8.04
N LYS A 61 13.71 2.84 -6.76
CA LYS A 61 14.03 4.01 -5.95
C LYS A 61 14.61 3.54 -4.61
N GLU A 62 15.51 4.33 -4.06
CA GLU A 62 16.00 4.14 -2.70
C GLU A 62 14.90 4.52 -1.72
N TYR A 63 14.56 3.60 -0.82
CA TYR A 63 13.59 3.83 0.23
C TYR A 63 14.31 3.66 1.57
N PRO A 64 14.35 4.69 2.42
CA PRO A 64 15.18 4.70 3.65
C PRO A 64 14.77 3.65 4.68
N LEU A 65 13.58 3.06 4.51
CA LEU A 65 13.00 2.07 5.40
C LEU A 65 12.90 0.66 4.80
N ARG A 66 13.51 0.43 3.62
CA ARG A 66 13.48 -0.88 2.96
C ARG A 66 14.76 -1.66 3.22
N CYS A 67 14.59 -2.93 3.60
CA CYS A 67 15.68 -3.89 3.69
C CYS A 67 15.99 -4.50 2.32
N ASP A 68 17.10 -4.08 1.72
CA ASP A 68 17.59 -4.60 0.44
C ASP A 68 18.60 -5.73 0.62
N ARG A 69 19.31 -5.74 1.74
CA ARG A 69 20.34 -6.75 2.06
C ARG A 69 20.44 -7.02 3.55
N VAL A 70 20.85 -8.24 3.89
CA VAL A 70 21.08 -8.65 5.27
C VAL A 70 22.24 -7.84 5.86
N GLY A 71 22.07 -7.36 7.09
CA GLY A 71 23.04 -6.55 7.81
C GLY A 71 22.99 -5.05 7.48
N GLN A 72 22.17 -4.61 6.52
CA GLN A 72 21.89 -3.19 6.28
C GLN A 72 21.35 -2.54 7.55
N VAL A 73 21.86 -1.36 7.88
CA VAL A 73 21.32 -0.51 8.96
C VAL A 73 20.51 0.60 8.31
N LEU A 74 19.23 0.69 8.65
CA LEU A 74 18.33 1.73 8.18
C LEU A 74 18.53 3.02 8.98
N ASP A 75 18.02 4.14 8.47
CA ASP A 75 18.08 5.44 9.17
C ASP A 75 17.39 5.41 10.54
N SER A 76 16.46 4.48 10.74
CA SER A 76 15.81 4.21 12.03
C SER A 76 16.72 3.51 13.06
N GLY A 77 17.96 3.15 12.69
CA GLY A 77 18.87 2.32 13.49
C GLY A 77 18.55 0.83 13.46
N PHE A 78 17.49 0.41 12.75
CA PHE A 78 17.12 -1.00 12.60
C PHE A 78 18.12 -1.74 11.70
N ARG A 79 18.53 -2.95 12.11
CA ARG A 79 19.40 -3.83 11.33
C ARG A 79 18.56 -4.91 10.64
N CYS A 80 18.65 -4.96 9.33
CA CYS A 80 17.92 -5.93 8.50
C CYS A 80 18.44 -7.36 8.69
N GLU A 81 17.52 -8.28 8.97
CA GLU A 81 17.75 -9.73 9.03
C GLU A 81 17.27 -10.40 7.74
N LYS A 82 17.53 -11.70 7.59
CA LYS A 82 17.20 -12.48 6.38
C LYS A 82 15.70 -12.44 6.09
N GLU A 83 14.89 -12.44 7.13
CA GLU A 83 13.44 -12.46 7.10
C GLU A 83 12.87 -11.10 6.64
N ASN A 84 13.65 -10.03 6.71
CA ASN A 84 13.23 -8.69 6.30
C ASN A 84 13.55 -8.38 4.83
N VAL A 85 14.45 -9.15 4.21
CA VAL A 85 14.84 -8.98 2.81
C VAL A 85 13.94 -9.83 1.92
N LEU A 86 13.20 -9.18 1.03
CA LEU A 86 12.34 -9.89 0.10
C LEU A 86 13.17 -10.64 -0.95
N THR A 87 12.87 -11.92 -1.15
CA THR A 87 13.31 -12.70 -2.31
C THR A 87 12.47 -12.35 -3.54
N ASP A 88 12.94 -12.70 -4.74
CA ASP A 88 12.18 -12.52 -5.98
C ASP A 88 10.85 -13.28 -5.96
N ALA A 89 10.85 -14.49 -5.40
CA ALA A 89 9.64 -15.29 -5.26
C ALA A 89 8.61 -14.59 -4.36
N GLN A 90 9.05 -14.03 -3.23
CA GLN A 90 8.19 -13.26 -2.33
C GLN A 90 7.69 -11.97 -2.99
N ARG A 91 8.54 -11.23 -3.71
CA ARG A 91 8.14 -10.04 -4.48
C ARG A 91 7.04 -10.38 -5.49
N ASN A 92 7.21 -11.46 -6.25
CA ASN A 92 6.24 -11.87 -7.26
C ASN A 92 4.91 -12.31 -6.64
N ALA A 93 4.96 -13.08 -5.54
CA ALA A 93 3.76 -13.49 -4.82
C ALA A 93 2.98 -12.27 -4.26
N LEU A 94 3.68 -11.27 -3.72
CA LEU A 94 3.06 -10.03 -3.23
C LEU A 94 2.41 -9.24 -4.36
N LYS A 95 3.10 -9.05 -5.49
CA LYS A 95 2.55 -8.37 -6.68
C LYS A 95 1.27 -9.04 -7.18
N GLN A 96 1.30 -10.37 -7.36
CA GLN A 96 0.13 -11.13 -7.80
C GLN A 96 -1.04 -11.01 -6.81
N THR A 97 -0.74 -11.03 -5.51
CA THR A 97 -1.76 -10.86 -4.47
C THR A 97 -2.41 -9.48 -4.57
N ILE A 98 -1.60 -8.42 -4.72
CA ILE A 98 -2.09 -7.05 -4.86
C ILE A 98 -2.92 -6.90 -6.14
N ASP A 99 -2.47 -7.43 -7.27
CA ASP A 99 -3.22 -7.41 -8.53
C ASP A 99 -4.58 -8.12 -8.41
N ASN A 100 -4.63 -9.25 -7.70
CA ASN A 100 -5.88 -9.97 -7.44
C ASN A 100 -6.84 -9.15 -6.57
N VAL A 101 -6.34 -8.50 -5.52
CA VAL A 101 -7.14 -7.60 -4.67
C VAL A 101 -7.64 -6.41 -5.48
N ILE A 102 -6.78 -5.78 -6.28
CA ILE A 102 -7.17 -4.68 -7.18
C ILE A 102 -8.28 -5.14 -8.11
N LYS A 103 -8.10 -6.27 -8.80
CA LYS A 103 -9.11 -6.81 -9.73
C LYS A 103 -10.43 -7.09 -9.03
N PHE A 104 -10.41 -7.66 -7.84
CA PHE A 104 -11.61 -7.89 -7.04
C PHE A 104 -12.33 -6.58 -6.72
N LEU A 105 -11.61 -5.56 -6.24
CA LEU A 105 -12.19 -4.26 -5.90
C LEU A 105 -12.74 -3.54 -7.14
N GLN A 106 -12.01 -3.57 -8.26
CA GLN A 106 -12.46 -2.98 -9.52
C GLN A 106 -13.76 -3.63 -10.03
N ASN A 107 -13.91 -4.94 -9.87
CA ASN A 107 -15.12 -5.64 -10.29
C ASN A 107 -16.30 -5.46 -9.33
N THR A 108 -16.03 -5.21 -8.05
CA THR A 108 -17.06 -5.14 -7.01
C THR A 108 -17.58 -3.72 -6.80
N ILE A 109 -16.69 -2.71 -6.83
CA ILE A 109 -17.00 -1.34 -6.47
C ILE A 109 -17.15 -0.49 -7.73
N LYS A 110 -18.31 0.16 -7.86
CA LYS A 110 -18.55 1.20 -8.87
C LYS A 110 -18.44 2.57 -8.22
N VAL A 111 -17.92 3.53 -8.97
CA VAL A 111 -17.81 4.95 -8.59
C VAL A 111 -18.33 5.83 -9.72
N LYS A 112 -18.79 7.03 -9.37
CA LYS A 112 -18.92 8.10 -10.35
C LYS A 112 -17.54 8.75 -10.53
N SER A 113 -17.00 8.72 -11.74
CA SER A 113 -15.66 9.24 -11.99
C SER A 113 -15.67 10.76 -12.12
N LEU A 114 -14.63 11.42 -11.59
CA LEU A 114 -14.32 12.79 -11.95
C LEU A 114 -14.04 12.86 -13.47
N PRO A 115 -14.45 13.94 -14.13
CA PRO A 115 -14.11 14.19 -15.52
C PRO A 115 -12.64 14.62 -15.51
N PHE A 116 -11.72 13.70 -15.83
CA PHE A 116 -10.35 14.12 -16.07
C PHE A 116 -10.32 14.82 -17.44
N SER A 117 -10.20 16.16 -17.42
CA SER A 117 -9.70 16.94 -18.55
C SER A 117 -8.23 16.54 -18.78
N TYR A 118 -7.92 16.08 -20.00
CA TYR A 118 -6.55 15.97 -20.48
C TYR A 118 -5.99 17.35 -20.81
#